data_AF-A0A952WPB8-F1
#
_entry.id   AF-A0A952WPB8-F1
#
_cell.length_a   1.000
_cell.length_b   1.000
_cell.length_c   1.000
_cell.angle_alpha   90.00
_cell.angle_beta   90.00
_cell.angle_gamma   90.00
#
_symmetry.space_group_name_H-M   'P 1'
#
loop_
_entity.id
_entity.type
_entity.pdbx_description
1 polymer ?
#
loop_
_entity_poly.entity_id
_entity_poly.type
_entity_poly.pdbx_seq_one_letter_code
_entity_poly.pdbx_strand_id
1 'polypeptide(L)'
;MRAIFPIVFLLVVLPGCRQEDASLQLDAYAAAAATNRVTASAGLISAFKSGQVTADAALTHAFDKLQRGEDATAYAGAVLDMIETVTPMLNTGAEFEIFWRRVGRLAYTAAETAYLAKRAEEAETLMLAGGLRWQNEPYFLRYPDHDALVCVVMTQRGRRSEAIRRLESRPELQGPAQEAYDAIRAAR
;
A
#
# COMPACT_ATOMS: atom_id res chain seq x y z
N MET A 1 -13.10 -69.41 -7.00
CA MET A 1 -11.90 -68.55 -7.11
C MET A 1 -12.37 -67.10 -7.14
N ARG A 2 -12.11 -66.32 -6.08
CA ARG A 2 -12.42 -64.87 -6.02
C ARG A 2 -11.10 -64.13 -5.85
N ALA A 3 -10.74 -63.31 -6.83
CA ALA A 3 -9.54 -62.48 -6.80
C ALA A 3 -9.80 -61.24 -5.94
N ILE A 4 -8.95 -61.02 -4.92
CA ILE A 4 -8.97 -59.85 -4.05
C ILE A 4 -7.98 -58.84 -4.66
N PHE A 5 -8.49 -57.74 -5.21
CA PHE A 5 -7.68 -56.62 -5.68
C PHE A 5 -7.37 -55.70 -4.48
N PRO A 6 -6.10 -55.41 -4.17
CA PRO A 6 -5.77 -54.44 -3.13
C PRO A 6 -5.95 -53.03 -3.70
N ILE A 7 -6.88 -52.28 -3.11
CA ILE A 7 -7.04 -50.84 -3.32
C ILE A 7 -5.85 -50.15 -2.66
N VAL A 8 -4.88 -49.72 -3.46
CA VAL A 8 -3.78 -48.87 -3.02
C VAL A 8 -4.35 -47.46 -2.81
N PHE A 9 -4.58 -47.10 -1.54
CA PHE A 9 -5.00 -45.77 -1.15
C PHE A 9 -3.77 -44.85 -1.18
N LEU A 10 -3.62 -44.11 -2.28
CA LEU A 10 -2.56 -43.12 -2.45
C LEU A 10 -2.88 -41.91 -1.56
N LEU A 11 -2.22 -41.82 -0.40
CA LEU A 11 -2.23 -40.64 0.46
C LEU A 11 -1.52 -39.49 -0.25
N VAL A 12 -2.31 -38.59 -0.85
CA VAL A 12 -1.83 -37.30 -1.36
C VAL A 12 -1.55 -36.40 -0.15
N VAL A 13 -0.27 -36.26 0.20
CA VAL A 13 0.20 -35.28 1.18
C VAL A 13 0.18 -33.91 0.49
N LEU A 14 -0.86 -33.12 0.74
CA LEU A 14 -0.94 -31.74 0.25
C LEU A 14 0.09 -30.87 1.01
N PRO A 15 0.87 -30.01 0.33
CA PRO A 15 1.84 -29.14 0.97
C PRO A 15 1.12 -27.97 1.68
N GLY A 16 0.65 -28.21 2.90
CA GLY A 16 0.00 -27.20 3.75
C GLY A 16 0.96 -26.24 4.48
N CYS A 17 2.29 -26.43 4.39
CA CYS A 17 3.25 -25.75 5.27
C CYS A 17 3.76 -24.37 4.79
N ARG A 18 3.49 -23.92 3.55
CA ARG A 18 4.21 -22.75 3.01
C ARG A 18 3.62 -21.38 3.38
N GLN A 19 2.35 -21.35 3.77
CA GLN A 19 1.63 -20.10 4.01
C GLN A 19 1.88 -19.52 5.41
N GLU A 20 2.06 -20.39 6.40
CA GLU A 20 2.39 -20.00 7.79
C GLU A 20 3.77 -19.32 7.83
N ASP A 21 4.75 -19.89 7.13
CA ASP A 21 6.11 -19.34 7.01
C ASP A 21 6.13 -17.91 6.42
N ALA A 22 5.32 -17.66 5.39
CA ALA A 22 5.26 -16.34 4.76
C ALA A 22 4.67 -15.27 5.70
N SER A 23 3.65 -15.63 6.48
CA SER A 23 3.04 -14.70 7.45
C SER A 23 4.01 -14.32 8.57
N LEU A 24 4.74 -15.31 9.12
CA LEU A 24 5.77 -15.09 10.14
C LEU A 24 6.91 -14.21 9.60
N GLN A 25 7.31 -14.43 8.35
CA GLN A 25 8.33 -13.62 7.70
C GLN A 25 7.87 -12.16 7.49
N LEU A 26 6.60 -11.94 7.11
CA LEU A 26 6.03 -10.60 6.99
C LEU A 26 5.92 -9.88 8.34
N ASP A 27 5.57 -10.59 9.42
CA ASP A 27 5.60 -10.02 10.77
C ASP A 27 7.02 -9.65 11.22
N ALA A 28 8.04 -10.43 10.84
CA ALA A 28 9.43 -10.07 11.09
C ALA A 28 9.83 -8.77 10.36
N TYR A 29 9.39 -8.58 9.11
CA TYR A 29 9.61 -7.31 8.40
C TYR A 29 8.83 -6.15 9.00
N ALA A 30 7.61 -6.38 9.51
CA ALA A 30 6.85 -5.38 10.24
C ALA A 30 7.57 -4.92 11.51
N ALA A 31 8.10 -5.86 12.30
CA ALA A 31 8.90 -5.55 13.48
C ALA A 31 10.18 -4.79 13.11
N ALA A 32 10.87 -5.19 12.03
CA ALA A 32 12.05 -4.48 11.54
C ALA A 32 11.72 -3.04 11.10
N ALA A 33 10.57 -2.83 10.45
CA ALA A 33 10.15 -1.52 9.94
C ALA A 33 9.92 -0.50 11.06
N ALA A 34 9.46 -0.95 12.23
CA ALA A 34 9.31 -0.10 13.42
C ALA A 34 10.65 0.52 13.89
N THR A 35 11.77 -0.11 13.57
CA THR A 35 13.12 0.42 13.85
C THR A 35 13.70 1.14 12.64
N ASN A 36 13.59 0.54 11.45
CA ASN A 36 14.19 1.05 10.23
C ASN A 36 13.40 0.58 8.99
N ARG A 37 12.56 1.46 8.45
CA ARG A 37 11.77 1.25 7.22
C ARG A 37 12.63 0.83 6.03
N VAL A 38 13.81 1.43 5.85
CA VAL A 38 14.70 1.15 4.70
C VAL A 38 15.23 -0.27 4.76
N THR A 39 15.68 -0.72 5.94
CA THR A 39 16.14 -2.10 6.14
C THR A 39 15.01 -3.10 5.93
N ALA A 40 13.80 -2.81 6.42
CA ALA A 40 12.64 -3.67 6.19
C ALA A 40 12.28 -3.77 4.70
N SER A 41 12.29 -2.65 3.97
CA SER A 41 12.07 -2.62 2.52
C SER A 41 13.12 -3.46 1.77
N ALA A 42 14.40 -3.31 2.09
CA ALA A 42 15.46 -4.12 1.49
C ALA A 42 15.26 -5.64 1.74
N GLY A 43 14.81 -6.00 2.95
CA GLY A 43 14.44 -7.36 3.30
C GLY A 43 13.26 -7.89 2.47
N LEU A 44 12.19 -7.10 2.36
CA LEU A 44 11.01 -7.40 1.55
C LEU A 44 11.36 -7.57 0.06
N ILE A 45 12.22 -6.70 -0.50
CA ILE A 45 12.70 -6.81 -1.88
C ILE A 45 13.45 -8.13 -2.09
N SER A 46 14.31 -8.52 -1.15
CA SER A 46 15.04 -9.80 -1.21
C SER A 46 14.09 -11.00 -1.17
N ALA A 47 13.12 -10.99 -0.25
CA ALA A 47 12.11 -12.04 -0.12
C ALA A 47 11.19 -12.13 -1.34
N PHE A 48 10.86 -11.00 -1.97
CA PHE A 48 10.11 -10.96 -3.23
C PHE A 48 10.90 -11.62 -4.37
N LYS A 49 12.17 -11.22 -4.55
CA LYS A 49 13.03 -11.74 -5.61
C LYS A 49 13.31 -13.24 -5.46
N SER A 50 13.32 -13.77 -4.24
CA SER A 50 13.47 -15.20 -3.97
C SER A 50 12.16 -16.00 -4.05
N GLY A 51 11.02 -15.33 -4.26
CA GLY A 51 9.70 -15.96 -4.30
C GLY A 51 9.19 -16.45 -2.94
N GLN A 52 9.78 -15.97 -1.84
CA GLN A 52 9.31 -16.24 -0.48
C GLN A 52 8.06 -15.42 -0.13
N VAL A 53 8.00 -14.17 -0.62
CA VAL A 53 6.90 -13.23 -0.40
C VAL A 53 6.39 -12.74 -1.75
N THR A 54 5.08 -12.55 -1.89
CA THR A 54 4.49 -11.86 -3.04
C THR A 54 4.15 -10.42 -2.68
N ALA A 55 4.14 -9.52 -3.67
CA ALA A 55 3.72 -8.13 -3.45
C ALA A 55 2.28 -8.04 -2.91
N ASP A 56 1.38 -8.92 -3.39
CA ASP A 56 -0.01 -8.97 -2.92
C ASP A 56 -0.13 -9.43 -1.46
N ALA A 57 0.68 -10.41 -1.03
CA ALA A 57 0.71 -10.85 0.36
C ALA A 57 1.22 -9.75 1.29
N ALA A 58 2.29 -9.04 0.90
CA ALA A 58 2.81 -7.92 1.66
C ALA A 58 1.80 -6.75 1.75
N LEU A 59 1.12 -6.42 0.64
CA LEU A 59 0.04 -5.43 0.64
C LEU A 59 -1.10 -5.82 1.59
N THR A 60 -1.58 -7.06 1.47
CA THR A 60 -2.69 -7.57 2.30
C THR A 60 -2.32 -7.53 3.77
N HIS A 61 -1.14 -8.01 4.13
CA HIS A 61 -0.66 -7.98 5.51
C HIS A 61 -0.55 -6.55 6.06
N ALA A 62 -0.01 -5.60 5.30
CA ALA A 62 0.07 -4.21 5.71
C ALA A 62 -1.32 -3.57 5.93
N PHE A 63 -2.29 -3.86 5.05
CA PHE A 63 -3.68 -3.44 5.26
C PHE A 63 -4.27 -4.05 6.53
N ASP A 64 -4.12 -5.35 6.74
CA ASP A 64 -4.69 -6.05 7.89
C ASP A 64 -4.16 -5.49 9.22
N LYS A 65 -2.89 -5.08 9.27
CA LYS A 65 -2.32 -4.44 10.47
C LYS A 65 -2.91 -3.05 10.70
N LEU A 66 -2.98 -2.20 9.67
CA LEU A 66 -3.57 -0.86 9.78
C LEU A 66 -5.06 -0.93 10.14
N GLN A 67 -5.82 -1.86 9.56
CA GLN A 67 -7.25 -2.06 9.84
C GLN A 67 -7.51 -2.55 11.27
N ARG A 68 -6.57 -3.30 11.87
CA ARG A 68 -6.62 -3.67 13.29
C ARG A 68 -6.30 -2.52 14.23
N GLY A 69 -5.98 -1.33 13.71
CA GLY A 69 -5.59 -0.16 14.49
C GLY A 69 -4.16 -0.23 15.02
N GLU A 70 -3.32 -1.13 14.48
CA GLU A 70 -1.89 -1.16 14.80
C GLU A 70 -1.20 0.04 14.13
N ASP A 71 -0.21 0.63 14.81
CA ASP A 71 0.64 1.67 14.22
C ASP A 71 1.68 1.06 13.26
N ALA A 72 1.19 0.57 12.12
CA ALA A 72 1.97 -0.13 11.11
C ALA A 72 2.37 0.78 9.93
N THR A 73 2.36 2.10 10.09
CA THR A 73 2.63 3.06 9.00
C THR A 73 4.04 2.91 8.42
N ALA A 74 5.06 2.69 9.28
CA ALA A 74 6.42 2.44 8.83
C ALA A 74 6.54 1.14 8.02
N TYR A 75 5.80 0.10 8.38
CA TYR A 75 5.75 -1.15 7.64
C TYR A 75 5.02 -1.00 6.30
N ALA A 76 3.87 -0.33 6.29
CA ALA A 76 3.16 -0.01 5.05
C ALA A 76 4.05 0.81 4.10
N GLY A 77 4.80 1.77 4.64
CA GLY A 77 5.82 2.50 3.90
C GLY A 77 6.91 1.59 3.31
N ALA A 78 7.43 0.64 4.08
CA ALA A 78 8.42 -0.33 3.58
C ALA A 78 7.86 -1.20 2.43
N VAL A 79 6.58 -1.59 2.50
CA VAL A 79 5.89 -2.31 1.43
C VAL A 79 5.76 -1.45 0.17
N LEU A 80 5.42 -0.16 0.32
CA LEU A 80 5.32 0.79 -0.80
C LEU A 80 6.70 1.01 -1.45
N ASP A 81 7.77 1.16 -0.66
CA ASP A 81 9.14 1.29 -1.16
C ASP A 81 9.60 0.03 -1.92
N MET A 82 9.24 -1.15 -1.39
CA MET A 82 9.48 -2.42 -2.08
C MET A 82 8.78 -2.42 -3.44
N ILE A 83 7.48 -2.09 -3.50
CA ILE A 83 6.68 -2.10 -4.72
C ILE A 83 7.26 -1.15 -5.76
N GLU A 84 7.63 0.07 -5.36
CA GLU A 84 8.29 1.02 -6.24
C GLU A 84 9.58 0.43 -6.84
N THR A 85 10.42 -0.18 -6.00
CA THR A 85 11.68 -0.79 -6.44
C THR A 85 11.48 -1.98 -7.36
N VAL A 86 10.50 -2.84 -7.08
CA VAL A 86 10.24 -4.05 -7.88
C VAL A 86 9.25 -3.82 -9.02
N THR A 87 8.77 -2.59 -9.22
CA THR A 87 7.82 -2.25 -10.30
C THR A 87 8.24 -2.77 -11.68
N PRO A 88 9.52 -2.73 -12.10
CA PRO A 88 9.94 -3.30 -13.38
C PRO A 88 9.71 -4.81 -13.52
N MET A 89 9.49 -5.51 -12.41
CA MET A 89 9.21 -6.95 -12.34
C MET A 89 7.71 -7.26 -12.18
N LEU A 90 6.88 -6.23 -11.99
CA LEU A 90 5.44 -6.37 -11.81
C LEU A 90 4.71 -6.14 -13.13
N ASN A 91 3.56 -6.80 -13.28
CA ASN A 91 2.71 -6.58 -14.45
C ASN A 91 2.04 -5.20 -14.36
N THR A 92 2.14 -4.44 -15.44
CA THR A 92 1.58 -3.07 -15.55
C THR A 92 0.40 -2.98 -16.51
N GLY A 93 -0.03 -4.13 -17.08
CA GLY A 93 -1.20 -4.25 -17.95
C GLY A 93 -2.50 -3.80 -17.28
N ALA A 94 -3.49 -3.45 -18.09
CA ALA A 94 -4.78 -2.94 -17.63
C ALA A 94 -5.57 -3.97 -16.79
N GLU A 95 -5.30 -5.25 -16.99
CA GLU A 95 -5.83 -6.35 -16.19
C GLU A 95 -5.36 -6.32 -14.72
N PHE A 96 -4.28 -5.59 -14.41
CA PHE A 96 -3.73 -5.43 -13.06
C PHE A 96 -4.14 -4.10 -12.39
N GLU A 97 -5.11 -3.36 -12.92
CA GLU A 97 -5.56 -2.09 -12.34
C GLU A 97 -6.13 -2.24 -10.92
N ILE A 98 -6.66 -3.41 -10.56
CA ILE A 98 -7.10 -3.67 -9.18
C ILE A 98 -5.90 -3.65 -8.22
N PHE A 99 -4.80 -4.32 -8.60
CA PHE A 99 -3.57 -4.34 -7.80
C PHE A 99 -3.03 -2.92 -7.61
N TRP A 100 -2.88 -2.14 -8.67
CA TRP A 100 -2.36 -0.78 -8.59
C TRP A 100 -3.26 0.16 -7.79
N ARG A 101 -4.60 -0.01 -7.88
CA ARG A 101 -5.52 0.70 -6.98
C ARG A 101 -5.32 0.33 -5.52
N ARG A 102 -5.04 -0.95 -5.20
CA ARG A 102 -4.71 -1.36 -3.82
C ARG A 102 -3.42 -0.71 -3.33
N VAL A 103 -2.40 -0.56 -4.18
CA VAL A 103 -1.17 0.18 -3.83
C VAL A 103 -1.49 1.62 -3.41
N GLY A 104 -2.27 2.34 -4.24
CA GLY A 104 -2.69 3.70 -3.91
C GLY A 104 -3.53 3.79 -2.64
N ARG A 105 -4.41 2.81 -2.38
CA ARG A 105 -5.19 2.77 -1.13
C ARG A 105 -4.32 2.48 0.09
N LEU A 106 -3.24 1.72 -0.03
CA LEU A 106 -2.32 1.50 1.09
C LEU A 106 -1.57 2.81 1.41
N ALA A 107 -1.11 3.52 0.38
CA ALA A 107 -0.50 4.84 0.52
C ALA A 107 -1.45 5.82 1.25
N TYR A 108 -2.73 5.87 0.85
CA TYR A 108 -3.75 6.66 1.53
C TYR A 108 -3.89 6.27 3.00
N THR A 109 -4.19 5.00 3.29
CA THR A 109 -4.49 4.55 4.65
C THR A 109 -3.30 4.75 5.58
N ALA A 110 -2.08 4.49 5.11
CA ALA A 110 -0.86 4.74 5.89
C ALA A 110 -0.64 6.23 6.14
N ALA A 111 -0.81 7.08 5.11
CA ALA A 111 -0.67 8.52 5.25
C ALA A 111 -1.73 9.14 6.17
N GLU A 112 -2.99 8.71 6.05
CA GLU A 112 -4.09 9.14 6.91
C GLU A 112 -3.83 8.75 8.36
N THR A 113 -3.38 7.51 8.60
CA THR A 113 -3.02 7.03 9.94
C THR A 113 -1.89 7.88 10.55
N ALA A 114 -0.83 8.14 9.79
CA ALA A 114 0.27 9.00 10.22
C ALA A 114 -0.21 10.44 10.49
N TYR A 115 -1.05 10.99 9.61
CA TYR A 115 -1.61 12.32 9.72
C TYR A 115 -2.48 12.50 10.97
N LEU A 116 -3.41 11.56 11.22
CA LEU A 116 -4.26 11.55 12.41
C LEU A 116 -3.44 11.39 13.70
N ALA A 117 -2.31 10.68 13.63
CA ALA A 117 -1.32 10.58 14.70
C ALA A 117 -0.41 11.83 14.82
N LYS A 118 -0.71 12.93 14.11
CA LYS A 118 0.06 14.19 14.10
C LYS A 118 1.50 14.04 13.57
N ARG A 119 1.79 13.01 12.78
CA ARG A 119 3.09 12.76 12.13
C ARG A 119 3.04 13.24 10.68
N ALA A 120 2.88 14.54 10.48
CA ALA A 120 2.69 15.15 9.16
C ALA A 120 3.88 14.90 8.20
N GLU A 121 5.11 14.87 8.73
CA GLU A 121 6.30 14.58 7.92
C GLU A 121 6.28 13.15 7.39
N GLU A 122 5.89 12.19 8.21
CA GLU A 122 5.74 10.81 7.78
C GLU A 122 4.59 10.67 6.77
N ALA A 123 3.45 11.32 7.01
CA ALA A 123 2.32 11.33 6.08
C ALA A 123 2.74 11.85 4.69
N GLU A 124 3.57 12.90 4.63
CA GLU A 124 4.13 13.43 3.38
C GLU A 124 4.95 12.38 2.61
N THR A 125 5.71 11.53 3.32
CA THR A 125 6.47 10.44 2.68
C THR A 125 5.62 9.26 2.21
N LEU A 126 4.35 9.17 2.64
CA LEU A 126 3.48 8.02 2.38
C LEU A 126 2.42 8.31 1.32
N MET A 127 1.86 9.53 1.31
CA MET A 127 0.67 9.89 0.53
C MET A 127 0.79 9.70 -1.00
N LEU A 128 2.01 9.61 -1.55
CA LEU A 128 2.26 9.33 -2.97
C LEU A 128 3.31 8.22 -3.16
N ALA A 129 3.53 7.36 -2.17
CA ALA A 129 4.50 6.26 -2.26
C ALA A 129 3.96 5.07 -3.09
N GLY A 130 4.84 4.11 -3.43
CA GLY A 130 4.44 2.90 -4.17
C GLY A 130 4.51 3.05 -5.69
N GLY A 131 5.33 3.99 -6.18
CA GLY A 131 5.53 4.24 -7.60
C GLY A 131 4.42 5.04 -8.29
N LEU A 132 4.68 5.45 -9.53
CA LEU A 132 3.80 6.36 -10.29
C LEU A 132 2.59 5.68 -10.94
N ARG A 133 2.57 4.34 -11.04
CA ARG A 133 1.59 3.61 -11.86
C ARG A 133 0.13 3.81 -11.45
N TRP A 134 -0.12 3.94 -10.15
CA TRP A 134 -1.46 4.19 -9.61
C TRP A 134 -1.82 5.68 -9.58
N GLN A 135 -0.85 6.57 -9.73
CA GLN A 135 -0.99 8.02 -9.60
C GLN A 135 -1.51 8.65 -10.91
N ASN A 136 -2.71 8.27 -11.31
CA ASN A 136 -3.33 8.71 -12.55
C ASN A 136 -4.72 9.32 -12.30
N GLU A 137 -5.24 10.03 -13.30
CA GLU A 137 -6.53 10.72 -13.19
C GLU A 137 -7.69 9.77 -12.84
N PRO A 138 -7.85 8.59 -13.49
CA PRO A 138 -8.89 7.64 -13.10
C PRO A 138 -8.85 7.21 -11.63
N TYR A 139 -7.66 7.10 -11.03
CA TYR A 139 -7.52 6.80 -9.61
C TYR A 139 -8.07 7.93 -8.75
N PHE A 140 -7.62 9.18 -8.98
CA PHE A 140 -8.01 10.32 -8.13
C PHE A 140 -9.48 10.68 -8.28
N LEU A 141 -10.06 10.53 -9.47
CA LEU A 141 -11.51 10.68 -9.67
C LEU A 141 -12.31 9.66 -8.86
N ARG A 142 -11.80 8.43 -8.71
CA ARG A 142 -12.43 7.37 -7.91
C ARG A 142 -12.22 7.55 -6.41
N TYR A 143 -11.11 8.15 -6.01
CA TYR A 143 -10.68 8.30 -4.61
C TYR A 143 -10.33 9.77 -4.30
N PRO A 144 -11.33 10.67 -4.30
CA PRO A 144 -11.12 12.09 -4.07
C PRO A 144 -10.65 12.40 -2.63
N ASP A 145 -10.93 11.49 -1.68
CA ASP A 145 -10.39 11.51 -0.32
C ASP A 145 -8.86 11.48 -0.30
N HIS A 146 -8.25 10.66 -1.16
CA HIS A 146 -6.80 10.59 -1.26
C HIS A 146 -6.21 11.90 -1.79
N ASP A 147 -6.85 12.49 -2.81
CA ASP A 147 -6.39 13.75 -3.37
C ASP A 147 -6.53 14.92 -2.38
N ALA A 148 -7.62 14.93 -1.62
CA ALA A 148 -7.84 15.87 -0.52
C ALA A 148 -6.72 15.77 0.53
N LEU A 149 -6.42 14.56 1.01
CA LEU A 149 -5.36 14.34 1.99
C LEU A 149 -4.00 14.83 1.49
N VAL A 150 -3.63 14.50 0.24
CA VAL A 150 -2.39 14.98 -0.37
C VAL A 150 -2.30 16.50 -0.32
N CYS A 151 -3.37 17.20 -0.71
CA CYS A 151 -3.40 18.65 -0.75
C CYS A 151 -3.38 19.30 0.64
N VAL A 152 -4.03 18.69 1.63
CA VAL A 152 -4.01 19.13 3.02
C VAL A 152 -2.60 19.00 3.60
N VAL A 153 -1.94 17.85 3.40
CA VAL A 153 -0.56 17.62 3.85
C VAL A 153 0.40 18.61 3.16
N MET A 154 0.31 18.77 1.84
CA MET A 154 1.10 19.77 1.09
C MET A 154 0.93 21.17 1.65
N THR A 155 -0.31 21.58 1.96
CA THR A 155 -0.59 22.90 2.53
C THR A 155 0.07 23.09 3.89
N GLN A 156 0.00 22.10 4.78
CA GLN A 156 0.67 22.14 6.07
C GLN A 156 2.20 22.22 5.96
N ARG A 157 2.77 21.72 4.86
CA ARG A 157 4.21 21.77 4.56
C ARG A 157 4.62 23.03 3.80
N GLY A 158 3.74 24.05 3.75
CA GLY A 158 4.02 25.33 3.07
C GLY A 158 3.87 25.28 1.55
N ARG A 159 3.41 24.17 0.97
CA ARG A 159 3.20 23.99 -0.47
C ARG A 159 1.76 24.32 -0.90
N ARG A 160 1.14 25.31 -0.24
CA ARG A 160 -0.26 25.73 -0.46
C ARG A 160 -0.59 25.99 -1.94
N SER A 161 0.24 26.77 -2.63
CA SER A 161 -0.01 27.11 -4.03
C SER A 161 0.04 25.89 -4.95
N GLU A 162 0.85 24.89 -4.60
CA GLU A 162 0.93 23.64 -5.36
C GLU A 162 -0.29 22.75 -5.10
N ALA A 163 -0.77 22.69 -3.85
CA ALA A 163 -2.00 22.00 -3.48
C ALA A 163 -3.22 22.58 -4.22
N ILE A 164 -3.35 23.91 -4.28
CA ILE A 164 -4.42 24.59 -5.02
C ILE A 164 -4.35 24.24 -6.51
N ARG A 165 -3.18 24.36 -7.15
CA ARG A 165 -3.02 24.01 -8.58
C ARG A 165 -3.37 22.55 -8.86
N ARG A 166 -3.03 21.64 -7.95
CA ARG A 166 -3.37 20.23 -8.08
C ARG A 166 -4.90 20.02 -8.09
N LEU A 167 -5.62 20.61 -7.14
CA LEU A 167 -7.09 20.51 -7.08
C LEU A 167 -7.75 21.19 -8.29
N GLU A 168 -7.24 22.35 -8.74
CA GLU A 168 -7.75 23.05 -9.92
C GLU A 168 -7.50 22.31 -11.24
N SER A 169 -6.49 21.43 -11.27
CA SER A 169 -6.21 20.62 -12.45
C SER A 169 -7.20 19.47 -12.66
N ARG A 170 -8.09 19.21 -11.69
CA ARG A 170 -9.10 18.15 -11.80
C ARG A 170 -10.24 18.57 -12.73
N PRO A 171 -10.67 17.69 -13.65
CA PRO A 171 -11.79 17.98 -14.54
C PRO A 171 -13.11 18.11 -13.76
N GLU A 172 -13.23 17.35 -12.67
CA GLU A 172 -14.36 17.40 -11.75
C GLU A 172 -13.82 17.40 -10.32
N LEU A 173 -14.12 18.46 -9.57
CA LEU A 173 -13.76 18.58 -8.17
C LEU A 173 -15.02 18.36 -7.32
N GLN A 174 -15.04 17.30 -6.53
CA GLN A 174 -16.21 16.89 -5.76
C GLN A 174 -15.84 16.21 -4.44
N GLY A 175 -16.82 16.17 -3.52
CA GLY A 175 -16.68 15.52 -2.22
C GLY A 175 -15.49 16.06 -1.42
N PRO A 176 -14.69 15.19 -0.76
CA PRO A 176 -13.57 15.62 0.08
C PRO A 176 -12.55 16.52 -0.62
N ALA A 177 -12.33 16.35 -1.93
CA ALA A 177 -11.37 17.17 -2.67
C ALA A 177 -11.85 18.62 -2.84
N GLN A 178 -13.16 18.82 -3.04
CA GLN A 178 -13.76 20.15 -3.08
C GLN A 178 -13.73 20.81 -1.68
N GLU A 179 -14.07 20.06 -0.64
CA GLU A 179 -14.01 20.55 0.74
C GLU A 179 -12.59 21.00 1.12
N ALA A 180 -11.57 20.21 0.74
CA ALA A 180 -10.17 20.58 0.94
C ALA A 180 -9.79 21.84 0.16
N TYR A 181 -10.24 21.99 -1.09
CA TYR A 181 -9.99 23.19 -1.89
C TYR A 181 -10.54 24.45 -1.22
N ASP A 182 -11.80 24.40 -0.79
CA ASP A 182 -12.47 25.52 -0.15
C ASP A 182 -11.79 25.90 1.17
N ALA A 183 -11.44 24.89 1.98
CA ALA A 183 -10.72 25.09 3.23
C ALA A 183 -9.33 25.71 3.02
N ILE A 184 -8.55 25.20 2.06
CA ILE A 184 -7.21 25.70 1.74
C ILE A 184 -7.26 27.13 1.20
N ARG A 185 -8.29 27.50 0.44
CA ARG A 185 -8.47 28.89 -0.04
C ARG A 185 -8.92 29.84 1.06
N ALA A 186 -9.75 29.39 2.01
CA ALA A 186 -10.22 30.20 3.12
C ALA A 186 -9.14 30.48 4.18
N ALA A 187 -8.20 29.55 4.39
CA ALA A 187 -7.07 29.73 5.30
C ALA A 187 -6.17 30.88 4.80
N ARG A 188 -6.10 31.99 5.54
CA ARG A 188 -5.24 33.15 5.21
C ARG A 188 -3.81 32.94 5.68
#